data_AF-A0A2M8NPJ5-F1
#
_entry.id   AF-A0A2M8NPJ5-F1
#
_cell.length_a   1.000
_cell.length_b   1.000
_cell.length_c   1.000
_cell.angle_alpha   90.00
_cell.angle_beta   90.00
_cell.angle_gamma   90.00
#
_symmetry.space_group_name_H-M   'P 1'
#
loop_
_entity.id
_entity.type
_entity.pdbx_description
1 polymer ?
#
loop_
_entity_poly.entity_id
_entity_poly.type
_entity_poly.pdbx_seq_one_letter_code
_entity_poly.pdbx_strand_id
1 'polypeptide(L)'
;DKQQRIANETLEIFAPLANRLGIWQIKWELEDLSFRYINPEAYREIAHNLDERRADREAYISKHAGTLRAELEKHGITNAVITWRPKHIYSIYKKMQRKNLPFDEIYDVRAMRIIVNTIPECYITLGIVHQLWRPLHKEFDDYIASPKENYYQSLHTAVIDNRGKTIEIQIRTWEMHEHAEYGVAAHWRYKEGSKGRDEKFESFIAHLRKMMEFGSEVTEDPADFMTGMKEDVFRSHIY
;
A
#
# COMPACT_ATOMS: atom_id res chain seq x y z
N ASP A 1 1.77 -5.04 29.79
CA ASP A 1 0.55 -4.21 29.94
C ASP A 1 0.61 -2.89 29.16
N LYS A 2 1.42 -1.90 29.56
CA LYS A 2 1.47 -0.59 28.86
C LYS A 2 1.78 -0.68 27.37
N GLN A 3 2.75 -1.51 26.98
CA GLN A 3 3.15 -1.70 25.57
C GLN A 3 2.02 -2.31 24.72
N GLN A 4 1.31 -3.32 25.23
CA GLN A 4 0.19 -3.94 24.52
C GLN A 4 -0.99 -2.98 24.38
N ARG A 5 -1.30 -2.18 25.41
CA ARG A 5 -2.35 -1.15 25.34
C ARG A 5 -2.07 -0.15 24.22
N ILE A 6 -0.85 0.41 24.19
CA ILE A 6 -0.43 1.37 23.15
C ILE A 6 -0.46 0.71 21.76
N ALA A 7 -0.01 -0.54 21.65
CA ALA A 7 -0.02 -1.26 20.38
C ALA A 7 -1.45 -1.50 19.87
N ASN A 8 -2.40 -1.87 20.74
CA ASN A 8 -3.80 -2.07 20.37
C ASN A 8 -4.44 -0.75 19.92
N GLU A 9 -4.28 0.31 20.70
CA GLU A 9 -4.72 1.66 20.33
C GLU A 9 -4.12 2.12 18.99
N THR A 10 -2.85 1.81 18.75
CA THR A 10 -2.16 2.12 17.50
C THR A 10 -2.75 1.36 16.31
N LEU A 11 -3.06 0.08 16.45
CA LEU A 11 -3.70 -0.70 15.39
C LEU A 11 -5.15 -0.30 15.13
N GLU A 12 -5.89 0.07 16.18
CA GLU A 12 -7.33 0.36 16.08
C GLU A 12 -7.60 1.79 15.61
N ILE A 13 -6.69 2.74 15.88
CA ILE A 13 -6.94 4.17 15.65
C ILE A 13 -5.87 4.79 14.78
N PHE A 14 -4.62 4.77 15.22
CA PHE A 14 -3.56 5.54 14.56
C PHE A 14 -3.18 4.99 13.17
N ALA A 15 -3.12 3.66 13.00
CA ALA A 15 -2.88 3.04 11.70
C ALA A 15 -4.04 3.27 10.71
N PRO A 16 -5.32 3.07 11.08
CA PRO A 16 -6.46 3.46 10.23
C PRO A 16 -6.48 4.96 9.88
N LEU A 17 -6.14 5.82 10.83
CA LEU A 17 -6.04 7.27 10.58
C LEU A 17 -4.94 7.57 9.56
N ALA A 18 -3.74 7.01 9.72
CA ALA A 18 -2.65 7.15 8.75
C ALA A 18 -3.05 6.65 7.35
N ASN A 19 -3.82 5.56 7.26
CA ASN A 19 -4.37 5.06 6.00
C ASN A 19 -5.33 6.04 5.32
N ARG A 20 -6.23 6.66 6.10
CA ARG A 20 -7.17 7.69 5.63
C ARG A 20 -6.44 8.95 5.16
N LEU A 21 -5.35 9.32 5.85
CA LEU A 21 -4.45 10.40 5.44
C LEU A 21 -3.58 10.06 4.22
N GLY A 22 -3.67 8.84 3.69
CA GLY A 22 -2.84 8.38 2.58
C GLY A 22 -1.35 8.22 2.93
N ILE A 23 -0.98 8.31 4.21
CA ILE A 23 0.42 8.23 4.66
C ILE A 23 0.79 6.76 4.91
N TRP A 24 0.97 6.04 3.82
CA TRP A 24 1.15 4.59 3.85
C TRP A 24 2.42 4.14 4.56
N GLN A 25 3.52 4.91 4.46
CA GLN A 25 4.76 4.57 5.15
C GLN A 25 4.56 4.51 6.67
N ILE A 26 3.93 5.54 7.25
CA ILE A 26 3.62 5.61 8.69
C ILE A 26 2.66 4.48 9.06
N LYS A 27 1.61 4.27 8.26
CA LYS A 27 0.64 3.20 8.52
C LYS A 27 1.33 1.85 8.71
N TRP A 28 2.17 1.44 7.76
CA TRP A 28 2.79 0.12 7.82
C TRP A 28 3.80 -0.01 8.95
N GLU A 29 4.53 1.06 9.26
CA GLU A 29 5.45 1.08 10.40
C GLU A 29 4.69 0.93 11.72
N LEU A 30 3.60 1.69 11.89
CA LEU A 30 2.71 1.56 13.06
C LEU A 30 2.11 0.14 13.16
N GLU A 31 1.68 -0.43 12.04
CA GLU A 31 1.13 -1.78 11.97
C GLU A 31 2.15 -2.84 12.40
N ASP A 32 3.34 -2.85 11.81
CA ASP A 32 4.38 -3.86 12.09
C ASP A 32 4.95 -3.71 13.51
N LEU A 33 5.18 -2.47 13.98
CA LEU A 33 5.65 -2.21 15.35
C LEU A 33 4.63 -2.64 16.39
N SER A 34 3.35 -2.34 16.17
CA SER A 34 2.29 -2.73 17.10
C SER A 34 2.09 -4.24 17.11
N PHE A 35 2.11 -4.87 15.93
CA PHE A 35 1.98 -6.32 15.81
C PHE A 35 3.08 -7.07 16.58
N ARG A 36 4.31 -6.54 16.58
CA ARG A 36 5.43 -7.09 17.36
C ARG A 36 5.14 -7.21 18.86
N TYR A 37 4.32 -6.33 19.43
CA TYR A 37 3.95 -6.39 20.85
C TYR A 37 2.65 -7.15 21.11
N ILE A 38 1.73 -7.17 20.15
CA ILE A 38 0.43 -7.87 20.28
C ILE A 38 0.60 -9.36 20.11
N ASN A 39 1.35 -9.81 19.10
CA ASN A 39 1.64 -11.21 18.86
C ASN A 39 3.12 -11.41 18.50
N PRO A 40 4.02 -11.40 19.51
CA PRO A 40 5.45 -11.47 19.28
C PRO A 40 5.91 -12.81 18.69
N GLU A 41 5.17 -13.90 18.94
CA GLU A 41 5.48 -15.22 18.39
C GLU A 41 5.22 -15.26 16.88
N ALA A 42 4.00 -14.92 16.45
CA ALA A 42 3.66 -14.87 15.03
C ALA A 42 4.52 -13.84 14.27
N TYR A 43 4.84 -12.70 14.90
CA TYR A 43 5.77 -11.72 14.32
C TYR A 43 7.14 -12.34 14.05
N ARG A 44 7.71 -13.04 15.05
CA ARG A 44 9.04 -13.69 14.93
C ARG A 44 9.03 -14.80 13.89
N GLU A 45 7.98 -15.62 13.87
CA GLU A 45 7.83 -16.70 12.89
C GLU A 45 7.79 -16.15 11.45
N ILE A 46 6.92 -15.17 11.19
CA ILE A 46 6.81 -14.54 9.87
C ILE A 46 8.12 -13.84 9.48
N ALA A 47 8.76 -13.12 10.41
CA ALA A 47 10.04 -12.45 10.17
C ALA A 47 11.16 -13.43 9.83
N HIS A 48 11.23 -14.58 10.52
CA HIS A 48 12.21 -15.62 10.25
C HIS A 48 12.00 -16.25 8.88
N ASN A 49 10.76 -16.67 8.57
CA ASN A 49 10.43 -17.25 7.27
C ASN A 49 10.64 -16.26 6.09
N LEU A 50 10.47 -14.95 6.35
CA LEU A 50 10.76 -13.88 5.40
C LEU A 50 12.24 -13.80 5.05
N ASP A 51 13.10 -13.95 6.07
CA ASP A 51 14.56 -13.85 5.95
C ASP A 51 15.15 -15.08 5.27
N GLU A 52 14.74 -16.30 5.66
CA GLU A 52 15.22 -17.54 5.05
C GLU A 52 15.02 -17.58 3.53
N ARG A 53 13.91 -17.03 3.05
CA ARG A 53 13.54 -17.04 1.63
C ARG A 53 13.91 -15.74 0.89
N ARG A 54 14.68 -14.86 1.52
CA ARG A 54 15.02 -13.54 0.97
C ARG A 54 15.85 -13.63 -0.30
N ALA A 55 16.92 -14.40 -0.28
CA ALA A 55 17.86 -14.52 -1.41
C ALA A 55 17.17 -15.07 -2.66
N ASP A 56 16.40 -16.15 -2.52
CA ASP A 56 15.64 -16.77 -3.62
C ASP A 56 14.63 -15.80 -4.25
N ARG A 57 13.96 -15.00 -3.41
CA ARG A 57 13.01 -13.99 -3.86
C ARG A 57 13.71 -12.86 -4.62
N GLU A 58 14.79 -12.33 -4.08
CA GLU A 58 15.56 -11.25 -4.71
C GLU A 58 16.12 -11.70 -6.07
N ALA A 59 16.72 -12.89 -6.14
CA ALA A 59 17.22 -13.46 -7.39
C ALA A 59 16.10 -13.64 -8.43
N TYR A 60 14.95 -14.17 -8.00
CA TYR A 60 13.82 -14.37 -8.89
C TYR A 60 13.26 -13.05 -9.42
N ILE A 61 13.00 -12.06 -8.55
CA ILE A 61 12.44 -10.78 -8.96
C ILE A 61 13.44 -10.02 -9.83
N SER A 62 14.74 -10.07 -9.51
CA SER A 62 15.78 -9.42 -10.31
C SER A 62 15.79 -9.94 -11.76
N LYS A 63 15.63 -11.25 -11.97
CA LYS A 63 15.51 -11.85 -13.31
C LYS A 63 14.29 -11.30 -14.09
N HIS A 64 13.13 -11.23 -13.44
CA HIS A 64 11.91 -10.74 -14.07
C HIS A 64 11.97 -9.24 -14.35
N ALA A 65 12.55 -8.47 -13.44
CA ALA A 65 12.81 -7.05 -13.62
C ALA A 65 13.77 -6.79 -14.78
N GLY A 66 14.82 -7.60 -14.94
CA GLY A 66 15.74 -7.52 -16.09
C GLY A 66 15.03 -7.81 -17.42
N THR A 67 14.19 -8.85 -17.46
CA THR A 67 13.40 -9.21 -18.65
C THR A 67 12.44 -8.08 -19.03
N LEU A 68 11.70 -7.56 -18.05
CA LEU A 68 10.75 -6.47 -18.27
C LEU A 68 11.46 -5.18 -18.69
N ARG A 69 12.61 -4.84 -18.08
CA ARG A 69 13.38 -3.65 -18.45
C ARG A 69 13.82 -3.70 -19.92
N ALA A 70 14.36 -4.84 -20.35
CA ALA A 70 14.77 -5.00 -21.75
C ALA A 70 13.60 -4.84 -22.73
N GLU A 71 12.39 -5.28 -22.36
CA GLU A 71 11.21 -5.14 -23.22
C GLU A 71 10.65 -3.71 -23.21
N LEU A 72 10.70 -3.02 -22.06
CA LEU A 72 10.31 -1.61 -21.94
C LEU A 72 11.20 -0.70 -22.78
N GLU A 73 12.52 -0.96 -22.80
CA GLU A 73 13.48 -0.20 -23.61
C GLU A 73 13.18 -0.31 -25.11
N LYS A 74 12.78 -1.49 -25.60
CA LYS A 74 12.38 -1.68 -27.02
C LYS A 74 11.15 -0.84 -27.40
N HIS A 75 10.31 -0.52 -26.43
CA HIS A 75 9.11 0.31 -26.60
C HIS A 75 9.35 1.78 -26.26
N GLY A 76 10.61 2.20 -26.09
CA GLY A 76 10.99 3.59 -25.83
C GLY A 76 10.87 4.04 -24.38
N ILE A 77 10.56 3.14 -23.44
CA ILE A 77 10.47 3.44 -22.00
C ILE A 77 11.80 3.10 -21.33
N THR A 78 12.75 4.03 -21.38
CA THR A 78 14.13 3.83 -20.86
C THR A 78 14.30 4.24 -19.38
N ASN A 79 13.41 5.07 -18.86
CA ASN A 79 13.51 5.65 -17.51
C ASN A 79 12.66 4.92 -16.46
N ALA A 80 12.14 3.73 -16.77
CA ALA A 80 11.30 2.97 -15.84
C ALA A 80 12.12 2.46 -14.64
N VAL A 81 11.64 2.75 -13.44
CA VAL A 81 12.20 2.24 -12.19
C VAL A 81 11.40 1.03 -11.74
N ILE A 82 12.02 -0.14 -11.78
CA ILE A 82 11.43 -1.40 -11.32
C ILE A 82 12.02 -1.73 -9.96
N THR A 83 11.18 -1.74 -8.94
CA THR A 83 11.53 -2.06 -7.55
C THR A 83 10.75 -3.27 -7.08
N TRP A 84 11.32 -4.04 -6.16
CA TRP A 84 10.59 -5.09 -5.45
C TRP A 84 10.06 -4.51 -4.15
N ARG A 85 8.84 -4.93 -3.80
CA ARG A 85 8.21 -4.48 -2.57
C ARG A 85 8.07 -5.65 -1.60
N PRO A 86 8.81 -5.67 -0.48
CA PRO A 86 8.51 -6.64 0.57
C PRO A 86 7.09 -6.36 1.11
N LYS A 87 6.33 -7.43 1.37
CA LYS A 87 5.05 -7.30 2.09
C LYS A 87 5.35 -7.08 3.56
N HIS A 88 4.60 -6.17 4.18
CA HIS A 88 4.68 -5.88 5.62
C HIS A 88 4.19 -7.08 6.42
N ILE A 89 4.81 -7.34 7.56
CA ILE A 89 4.60 -8.54 8.38
C ILE A 89 3.14 -8.62 8.81
N TYR A 90 2.57 -7.52 9.29
CA TYR A 90 1.18 -7.48 9.72
C TYR A 90 0.19 -7.69 8.56
N SER A 91 0.52 -7.23 7.36
CA SER A 91 -0.28 -7.47 6.16
C SER A 91 -0.25 -8.94 5.74
N ILE A 92 0.90 -9.61 5.86
CA ILE A 92 1.03 -11.06 5.65
C ILE A 92 0.16 -11.80 6.67
N TYR A 93 0.29 -11.48 7.95
CA TYR A 93 -0.50 -12.05 9.02
C TYR A 93 -2.02 -11.89 8.78
N LYS A 94 -2.49 -10.68 8.46
CA LYS A 94 -3.91 -10.44 8.13
C LYS A 94 -4.37 -11.27 6.93
N LYS A 95 -3.52 -11.46 5.91
CA LYS A 95 -3.84 -12.29 4.75
C LYS A 95 -3.91 -13.77 5.13
N MET A 96 -3.06 -14.24 6.05
CA MET A 96 -3.07 -15.61 6.61
C MET A 96 -4.37 -15.88 7.33
N GLN A 97 -4.75 -14.99 8.24
CA GLN A 97 -6.01 -15.11 8.98
C GLN A 97 -7.23 -15.06 8.05
N ARG A 98 -7.29 -14.09 7.13
CA ARG A 98 -8.46 -13.91 6.25
C ARG A 98 -8.67 -15.06 5.27
N LYS A 99 -7.59 -15.62 4.71
CA LYS A 99 -7.67 -16.71 3.74
C LYS A 99 -7.58 -18.10 4.37
N ASN A 100 -7.27 -18.17 5.67
CA ASN A 100 -6.96 -19.41 6.37
C ASN A 100 -5.88 -20.24 5.65
N LEU A 101 -4.80 -19.57 5.22
CA LEU A 101 -3.70 -20.19 4.48
C LEU A 101 -2.39 -20.10 5.27
N PRO A 102 -1.51 -21.11 5.17
CA PRO A 102 -0.19 -21.07 5.77
C PRO A 102 0.69 -19.99 5.11
N PHE A 103 1.79 -19.62 5.80
CA PHE A 103 2.73 -18.61 5.31
C PHE A 103 3.19 -18.93 3.88
N ASP A 104 3.55 -20.18 3.61
CA ASP A 104 4.09 -20.63 2.33
C ASP A 104 3.18 -20.34 1.13
N GLU A 105 1.87 -20.50 1.29
CA GLU A 105 0.89 -20.26 0.22
C GLU A 105 0.59 -18.77 0.00
N ILE A 106 0.71 -17.96 1.05
CA ILE A 106 0.54 -16.50 0.96
C ILE A 106 1.79 -15.81 0.46
N TYR A 107 2.93 -16.39 0.77
CA TYR A 107 4.24 -15.84 0.55
C TYR A 107 4.81 -16.15 -0.84
N ASP A 108 4.23 -17.10 -1.58
CA ASP A 108 4.58 -17.29 -2.99
C ASP A 108 4.20 -16.09 -3.88
N VAL A 109 3.53 -15.09 -3.30
CA VAL A 109 3.10 -13.90 -4.02
C VAL A 109 4.21 -12.84 -4.07
N ARG A 110 4.90 -12.83 -5.21
CA ARG A 110 6.01 -11.95 -5.56
C ARG A 110 5.45 -10.63 -6.05
N ALA A 111 5.94 -9.49 -5.54
CA ALA A 111 5.42 -8.18 -5.91
C ALA A 111 6.48 -7.30 -6.57
N MET A 112 6.16 -6.75 -7.74
CA MET A 112 6.96 -5.76 -8.44
C MET A 112 6.21 -4.43 -8.52
N ARG A 113 6.94 -3.34 -8.34
CA ARG A 113 6.46 -1.98 -8.52
C ARG A 113 7.26 -1.33 -9.65
N ILE A 114 6.54 -0.82 -10.64
CA ILE A 114 7.08 -0.17 -11.82
C ILE A 114 6.66 1.30 -11.77
N ILE A 115 7.65 2.18 -11.78
CA ILE A 115 7.45 3.62 -11.75
C ILE A 115 7.88 4.18 -13.10
N VAL A 116 6.97 4.91 -13.74
CA VAL A 116 7.18 5.53 -15.06
C VAL A 116 6.94 7.04 -14.97
N ASN A 117 7.12 7.78 -16.07
CA ASN A 117 7.01 9.23 -16.05
C ASN A 117 5.58 9.70 -16.29
N THR A 118 4.84 9.02 -17.17
CA THR A 118 3.54 9.51 -17.64
C THR A 118 2.44 8.45 -17.51
N ILE A 119 1.18 8.91 -17.46
CA ILE A 119 0.02 8.01 -17.40
C ILE A 119 -0.06 7.11 -18.66
N PRO A 120 0.16 7.60 -19.90
CA PRO A 120 0.24 6.72 -21.07
C PRO A 120 1.29 5.62 -20.92
N GLU A 121 2.48 5.93 -20.38
CA GLU A 121 3.50 4.92 -20.11
C GLU A 121 3.03 3.85 -19.12
N CYS A 122 2.15 4.17 -18.17
CA CYS A 122 1.56 3.16 -17.27
C CYS A 122 0.78 2.10 -18.05
N TYR A 123 -0.06 2.53 -18.99
CA TYR A 123 -0.88 1.63 -19.80
C TYR A 123 -0.07 0.87 -20.86
N ILE A 124 0.96 1.50 -21.45
CA ILE A 124 1.90 0.80 -22.34
C ILE A 124 2.64 -0.28 -21.56
N THR A 125 3.15 0.05 -20.36
CA THR A 125 3.81 -0.91 -19.46
C THR A 125 2.88 -2.07 -19.10
N LEU A 126 1.59 -1.80 -18.83
CA LEU A 126 0.60 -2.85 -18.57
C LEU A 126 0.47 -3.80 -19.76
N GLY A 127 0.38 -3.27 -20.98
CA GLY A 127 0.33 -4.08 -22.21
C GLY A 127 1.56 -4.96 -22.39
N ILE A 128 2.76 -4.40 -22.17
CA ILE A 128 4.03 -5.15 -22.24
C ILE A 128 4.06 -6.27 -21.19
N VAL A 129 3.62 -5.98 -19.96
CA VAL A 129 3.51 -6.98 -18.88
C VAL A 129 2.59 -8.14 -19.28
N HIS A 130 1.42 -7.85 -19.86
CA HIS A 130 0.46 -8.87 -20.30
C HIS A 130 0.90 -9.62 -21.56
N GLN A 131 1.83 -9.06 -22.34
CA GLN A 131 2.48 -9.76 -23.45
C GLN A 131 3.55 -10.74 -22.95
N LEU A 132 4.33 -10.34 -21.94
CA LEU A 132 5.38 -11.19 -21.35
C LEU A 132 4.82 -12.33 -20.52
N TRP A 133 3.74 -12.07 -19.78
CA TRP A 133 3.17 -13.01 -18.81
C TRP A 133 1.65 -13.05 -18.89
N ARG A 134 1.08 -14.23 -18.65
CA ARG A 134 -0.36 -14.45 -18.78
C ARG A 134 -1.10 -13.73 -17.65
N PRO A 135 -2.04 -12.80 -17.91
CA PRO A 135 -2.81 -12.16 -16.86
C PRO A 135 -3.81 -13.12 -16.20
N LEU A 136 -3.94 -12.99 -14.88
CA LEU A 136 -5.00 -13.62 -14.11
C LEU A 136 -6.30 -12.83 -14.29
N HIS A 137 -7.35 -13.52 -14.71
CA HIS A 137 -8.66 -12.90 -14.90
C HIS A 137 -9.22 -12.44 -13.54
N LYS A 138 -9.87 -11.27 -13.52
CA LYS A 138 -10.44 -10.62 -12.33
C LYS A 138 -9.42 -10.11 -11.29
N GLU A 139 -8.13 -10.20 -11.59
CA GLU A 139 -7.04 -9.66 -10.75
C GLU A 139 -6.41 -8.44 -11.43
N PHE A 140 -7.25 -7.52 -11.92
CA PHE A 140 -6.86 -6.24 -12.50
C PHE A 140 -7.71 -5.12 -11.90
N ASP A 141 -7.05 -4.11 -11.33
CA ASP A 141 -7.68 -2.90 -10.83
C ASP A 141 -7.03 -1.67 -11.48
N ASP A 142 -7.86 -0.78 -12.03
CA ASP A 142 -7.42 0.51 -12.56
C ASP A 142 -7.72 1.63 -11.54
N TYR A 143 -6.82 1.81 -10.57
CA TYR A 143 -6.93 2.93 -9.62
C TYR A 143 -6.46 4.27 -10.21
N ILE A 144 -5.98 4.32 -11.46
CA ILE A 144 -5.71 5.60 -12.13
C ILE A 144 -7.04 6.21 -12.57
N ALA A 145 -7.88 5.42 -13.23
CA ALA A 145 -9.21 5.81 -13.67
C ALA A 145 -10.23 5.89 -12.52
N SER A 146 -10.12 5.02 -11.53
CA SER A 146 -10.98 4.98 -10.33
C SER A 146 -10.15 5.01 -9.04
N PRO A 147 -9.65 6.19 -8.63
CA PRO A 147 -8.84 6.33 -7.42
C PRO A 147 -9.57 5.85 -6.16
N LYS A 148 -8.81 5.38 -5.16
CA LYS A 148 -9.38 5.05 -3.84
C LYS A 148 -9.79 6.32 -3.10
N GLU A 149 -10.54 6.16 -2.01
CA GLU A 149 -10.97 7.29 -1.14
C GLU A 149 -9.81 8.15 -0.63
N ASN A 150 -8.65 7.53 -0.37
CA ASN A 150 -7.43 8.25 0.01
C ASN A 150 -6.62 8.77 -1.19
N TYR A 151 -7.28 8.95 -2.34
CA TYR A 151 -6.70 9.38 -3.62
C TYR A 151 -5.54 8.52 -4.11
N TYR A 152 -5.44 7.27 -3.64
CA TYR A 152 -4.43 6.34 -4.13
C TYR A 152 -4.67 6.01 -5.61
N GLN A 153 -3.60 6.13 -6.41
CA GLN A 153 -3.60 5.83 -7.84
C GLN A 153 -2.46 4.89 -8.21
N SER A 154 -2.78 3.86 -8.98
CA SER A 154 -1.87 2.85 -9.54
C SER A 154 -2.68 1.87 -10.39
N LEU A 155 -2.07 1.26 -11.41
CA LEU A 155 -2.59 0.03 -12.01
C LEU A 155 -2.12 -1.16 -11.19
N HIS A 156 -3.01 -2.08 -10.86
CA HIS A 156 -2.69 -3.34 -10.17
C HIS A 156 -3.06 -4.49 -11.09
N THR A 157 -2.16 -5.44 -11.29
CA THR A 157 -2.45 -6.66 -12.04
C THR A 157 -1.71 -7.86 -11.46
N ALA A 158 -2.30 -9.05 -11.50
CA ALA A 158 -1.59 -10.28 -11.22
C ALA A 158 -1.39 -11.09 -12.52
N VAL A 159 -0.19 -11.62 -12.70
CA VAL A 159 0.19 -12.42 -13.88
C VAL A 159 0.84 -13.74 -13.47
N ILE A 160 0.77 -14.75 -14.34
CA ILE A 160 1.45 -16.03 -14.18
C ILE A 160 2.70 -16.06 -15.07
N ASP A 161 3.86 -16.37 -14.48
CA ASP A 161 5.11 -16.56 -15.21
C ASP A 161 5.14 -17.91 -15.97
N ASN A 162 6.22 -18.16 -16.72
CA ASN A 162 6.41 -19.42 -17.44
C ASN A 162 6.64 -20.65 -16.54
N ARG A 163 6.79 -20.47 -15.23
CA ARG A 163 6.93 -21.53 -14.22
C ARG A 163 5.64 -21.77 -13.45
N GLY A 164 4.54 -21.13 -13.83
CA GLY A 164 3.25 -21.26 -13.15
C GLY A 164 3.14 -20.44 -11.86
N LYS A 165 4.07 -19.51 -11.61
CA LYS A 165 4.13 -18.71 -10.39
C LYS A 165 3.49 -17.34 -10.59
N THR A 166 2.76 -16.89 -9.58
CA THR A 166 2.05 -15.62 -9.62
C THR A 166 2.96 -14.44 -9.26
N ILE A 167 2.86 -13.36 -10.03
CA ILE A 167 3.53 -12.09 -9.80
C ILE A 167 2.46 -10.99 -9.73
N GLU A 168 2.37 -10.32 -8.58
CA GLU A 168 1.60 -9.09 -8.41
C GLU A 168 2.43 -7.91 -8.94
N ILE A 169 1.84 -7.08 -9.79
CA ILE A 169 2.50 -5.95 -10.44
C ILE A 169 1.72 -4.68 -10.16
N GLN A 170 2.44 -3.64 -9.75
CA GLN A 170 1.91 -2.28 -9.54
C GLN A 170 2.60 -1.33 -10.51
N ILE A 171 1.84 -0.57 -11.28
CA ILE A 171 2.37 0.41 -12.25
C ILE A 171 1.82 1.78 -11.91
N ARG A 172 2.68 2.79 -11.78
CA ARG A 172 2.26 4.15 -11.46
C ARG A 172 3.30 5.18 -11.90
N THR A 173 2.92 6.46 -11.93
CA THR A 173 3.88 7.53 -12.22
C THR A 173 4.71 7.90 -10.98
N TRP A 174 5.75 8.72 -11.15
CA TRP A 174 6.49 9.32 -10.04
C TRP A 174 5.62 10.15 -9.10
N GLU A 175 4.73 10.97 -9.66
CA GLU A 175 3.77 11.77 -8.88
C GLU A 175 2.84 10.87 -8.06
N MET A 176 2.27 9.84 -8.69
CA MET A 176 1.44 8.85 -8.00
C MET A 176 2.23 8.07 -6.94
N HIS A 177 3.52 7.82 -7.18
CA HIS A 177 4.40 7.20 -6.19
C HIS A 177 4.58 8.11 -4.97
N GLU A 178 4.93 9.39 -5.17
CA GLU A 178 5.10 10.34 -4.07
C GLU A 178 3.81 10.50 -3.26
N HIS A 179 2.67 10.68 -3.93
CA HIS A 179 1.36 10.73 -3.28
C HIS A 179 1.04 9.43 -2.52
N ALA A 180 1.39 8.26 -3.07
CA ALA A 180 1.12 7.00 -2.39
C ALA A 180 2.03 6.73 -1.18
N GLU A 181 3.20 7.35 -1.07
CA GLU A 181 4.09 7.15 0.08
C GLU A 181 3.84 8.20 1.17
N TYR A 182 3.62 9.47 0.79
CA TYR A 182 3.47 10.60 1.72
C TYR A 182 2.04 11.12 1.87
N GLY A 183 1.11 10.67 1.02
CA GLY A 183 -0.27 11.12 1.01
C GLY A 183 -0.37 12.63 0.91
N VAL A 184 -1.12 13.19 1.85
CA VAL A 184 -1.44 14.61 2.00
C VAL A 184 -0.19 15.47 2.23
N ALA A 185 0.85 14.88 2.85
CA ALA A 185 2.10 15.57 3.08
C ALA A 185 2.85 15.87 1.76
N ALA A 186 2.64 15.08 0.69
CA ALA A 186 3.19 15.36 -0.63
C ALA A 186 2.65 16.70 -1.19
N HIS A 187 1.35 16.95 -1.04
CA HIS A 187 0.71 18.19 -1.48
C HIS A 187 1.18 19.42 -0.67
N TRP A 188 1.46 19.25 0.64
CA TRP A 188 2.02 20.33 1.46
C TRP A 188 3.43 20.75 1.02
N ARG A 189 4.29 19.78 0.68
CA ARG A 189 5.65 20.05 0.20
C ARG A 189 5.67 20.85 -1.11
N TYR A 190 4.71 20.60 -2.02
CA TYR A 190 4.60 21.32 -3.29
C TYR A 190 4.14 22.78 -3.13
N LYS A 191 3.33 23.08 -2.11
CA LYS A 191 2.85 24.44 -1.80
C LYS A 191 3.93 25.36 -1.20
N GLU A 192 4.98 24.84 -0.57
CA GLU A 192 6.11 25.69 -0.14
C GLU A 192 6.89 26.28 -1.33
N GLY A 193 6.80 25.66 -2.52
CA GLY A 193 7.47 26.14 -3.74
C GLY A 193 6.58 26.88 -4.75
N SER A 194 5.25 26.70 -4.69
CA SER A 194 4.33 27.25 -5.71
C SER A 194 3.02 27.78 -5.11
N LYS A 195 2.69 29.05 -5.41
CA LYS A 195 1.51 29.78 -4.90
C LYS A 195 0.16 29.32 -5.52
N GLY A 196 -0.01 28.03 -5.77
CA GLY A 196 -1.25 27.47 -6.33
C GLY A 196 -2.17 26.91 -5.25
N ARG A 197 -3.44 27.33 -5.21
CA ARG A 197 -4.49 26.65 -4.43
C ARG A 197 -4.87 25.35 -5.15
N ASP A 198 -4.52 24.22 -4.55
CA ASP A 198 -5.01 22.92 -5.00
C ASP A 198 -6.38 22.64 -4.35
N GLU A 199 -7.45 22.73 -5.15
CA GLU A 199 -8.83 22.51 -4.71
C GLU A 199 -9.07 21.09 -4.19
N LYS A 200 -8.34 20.09 -4.71
CA LYS A 200 -8.44 18.69 -4.24
C LYS A 200 -7.90 18.56 -2.82
N PHE A 201 -6.78 19.24 -2.54
CA PHE A 201 -6.21 19.29 -1.20
C PHE A 201 -7.12 19.99 -0.20
N GLU A 202 -7.67 21.15 -0.55
CA GLU A 202 -8.59 21.89 0.33
C GLU A 202 -9.86 21.08 0.60
N SER A 203 -10.41 20.40 -0.43
CA SER A 203 -11.55 19.49 -0.27
C SER A 203 -11.23 18.32 0.67
N PHE A 204 -10.04 17.74 0.55
CA PHE A 204 -9.59 16.66 1.43
C PHE A 204 -9.36 17.15 2.87
N ILE A 205 -8.73 18.31 3.09
CA ILE A 205 -8.58 18.89 4.43
C ILE A 205 -9.94 19.24 5.03
N ALA A 206 -10.87 19.77 4.24
CA ALA A 206 -12.24 20.02 4.68
C ALA A 206 -12.96 18.72 5.05
N HIS A 207 -12.75 17.64 4.29
CA HIS A 207 -13.28 16.32 4.61
C HIS A 207 -12.68 15.78 5.92
N LEU A 208 -11.36 15.88 6.11
CA LEU A 208 -10.71 15.50 7.36
C LEU A 208 -11.23 16.30 8.56
N ARG A 209 -11.34 17.63 8.40
CA ARG A 209 -11.89 18.50 9.45
C ARG A 209 -13.32 18.11 9.81
N LYS A 210 -14.16 17.85 8.81
CA LYS A 210 -15.53 17.37 9.03
C LYS A 210 -15.56 16.03 9.78
N MET A 211 -14.66 15.09 9.47
CA MET A 211 -14.54 13.84 10.22
C MET A 211 -14.03 14.05 11.65
N MET A 212 -13.17 15.04 11.90
CA MET A 212 -12.69 15.36 13.26
C MET A 212 -13.73 16.15 14.06
N GLU A 213 -14.53 17.00 13.41
CA GLU A 213 -15.56 17.82 14.05
C GLU A 213 -16.68 16.96 14.65
N PHE A 214 -17.05 15.86 13.98
CA PHE A 214 -18.02 14.88 14.52
C PHE A 214 -17.54 14.16 15.80
N GLY A 215 -16.22 14.08 16.03
CA GLY A 215 -15.64 13.54 17.26
C GLY A 215 -15.41 14.59 18.37
N SER A 216 -15.66 15.87 18.10
CA SER A 216 -15.33 16.98 19.02
C SER A 216 -16.52 17.52 19.82
N GLU A 217 -17.76 17.15 19.48
CA GLU A 217 -18.94 17.58 20.24
C GLU A 217 -19.23 16.75 21.50
N VAL A 218 -18.43 15.72 21.81
CA VAL A 218 -18.66 14.89 23.00
C VAL A 218 -17.34 14.59 23.72
N THR A 219 -17.28 15.04 24.98
CA THR A 219 -16.52 14.57 26.16
C THR A 219 -15.08 15.06 26.43
N GLU A 220 -14.90 15.53 27.67
CA GLU A 220 -13.64 15.91 28.33
C GLU A 220 -12.78 14.69 28.76
N ASP A 221 -13.21 13.46 28.47
CA ASP A 221 -12.51 12.22 28.82
C ASP A 221 -11.84 11.56 27.59
N PRO A 222 -10.51 11.36 27.59
CA PRO A 222 -9.79 10.65 26.53
C PRO A 222 -10.34 9.26 26.21
N ALA A 223 -10.96 8.56 27.17
CA ALA A 223 -11.56 7.23 26.93
C ALA A 223 -12.83 7.30 26.08
N ASP A 224 -13.62 8.36 26.22
CA ASP A 224 -14.85 8.57 25.46
C ASP A 224 -14.55 9.13 24.06
N PHE A 225 -13.55 10.02 23.94
CA PHE A 225 -13.01 10.45 22.64
C PHE A 225 -12.51 9.26 21.80
N MET A 226 -11.80 8.33 22.46
CA MET A 226 -11.31 7.10 21.86
C MET A 226 -12.45 6.17 21.40
N THR A 227 -13.56 6.16 22.14
CA THR A 227 -14.74 5.37 21.78
C THR A 227 -15.46 5.98 20.58
N GLY A 228 -15.64 7.31 20.55
CA GLY A 228 -16.22 8.04 19.41
C GLY A 228 -15.39 7.90 18.14
N MET A 229 -14.06 8.03 18.23
CA MET A 229 -13.17 7.78 17.09
C MET A 229 -13.25 6.35 16.56
N LYS A 230 -13.35 5.34 17.44
CA LYS A 230 -13.54 3.94 17.00
C LYS A 230 -14.86 3.79 16.25
N GLU A 231 -15.96 4.29 16.79
CA GLU A 231 -17.28 4.20 16.14
C GLU A 231 -17.30 4.85 14.75
N ASP A 232 -16.66 6.00 14.57
CA ASP A 232 -16.55 6.68 13.27
C ASP A 232 -15.53 6.04 12.31
N VAL A 233 -14.51 5.35 12.84
CA VAL A 233 -13.61 4.49 12.03
C VAL A 233 -14.36 3.26 11.50
N PHE A 234 -15.23 2.67 12.31
CA PHE A 234 -16.05 1.52 11.94
C PHE A 234 -17.23 1.88 11.02
N ARG A 235 -17.88 3.02 11.19
CA ARG A 235 -19.00 3.45 10.33
C ARG A 235 -18.61 3.69 8.87
N SER A 236 -17.35 4.05 8.59
CA SER A 236 -16.87 4.19 7.20
C SER A 236 -16.49 2.86 6.53
N HIS A 237 -16.56 1.71 7.23
CA HIS A 237 -16.21 0.39 6.69
C HIS A 237 -17.42 -0.42 6.20
N ILE A 238 -18.64 0.16 6.26
CA ILE A 238 -19.85 -0.46 5.72
C ILE A 238 -20.20 0.23 4.41
N TYR A 239 -19.61 -0.23 3.31
CA TYR A 239 -20.19 -0.30 1.95
C TYR A 239 -19.36 -1.28 1.10
#